data_AF-A0A962Y050-F1
#
_entry.id   AF-A0A962Y050-F1
#
_cell.length_a   1.000
_cell.length_b   1.000
_cell.length_c   1.000
_cell.angle_alpha   90.00
_cell.angle_beta   90.00
_cell.angle_gamma   90.00
#
_symmetry.space_group_name_H-M   'P 1'
#
loop_
_entity.id
_entity.type
_entity.pdbx_description
1 polymer ?
#
loop_
_entity_poly.entity_id
_entity_poly.type
_entity_poly.pdbx_seq_one_letter_code
_entity_poly.pdbx_strand_id
1 'polypeptide(L)' 'MHRHQTPTRQRPTLYLVYATPLAGGPVIEDAVVASDEEEAYRRARALYPRERYDVTVYLQSADDD' A
#
# COMPACT_ATOMS: atom_id res chain seq x y z
N MET A 1 -25.37 19.95 8.84
CA MET A 1 -25.80 18.53 8.76
C MET A 1 -24.57 17.66 8.54
N HIS A 2 -24.02 17.12 9.62
CA HIS A 2 -22.90 16.18 9.55
C HIS A 2 -23.39 14.89 8.91
N ARG A 3 -22.88 14.57 7.72
CA ARG A 3 -23.06 13.24 7.11
C ARG A 3 -22.32 12.26 8.01
N HIS A 4 -23.05 11.56 8.86
CA HIS A 4 -22.62 10.29 9.41
C HIS A 4 -22.40 9.34 8.23
N GLN A 5 -21.15 9.28 7.74
CA GLN A 5 -20.71 8.17 6.90
C GLN A 5 -20.88 6.91 7.74
N THR A 6 -21.86 6.10 7.36
CA THR A 6 -22.05 4.75 7.87
C THR A 6 -20.70 4.03 7.71
N PRO A 7 -20.17 3.31 8.72
CA PRO A 7 -18.95 2.55 8.55
C PRO A 7 -19.26 1.43 7.55
N THR A 8 -19.00 1.69 6.27
CA THR A 8 -18.85 0.64 5.27
C THR A 8 -17.82 -0.30 5.87
N ARG A 9 -18.19 -1.57 6.12
CA ARG A 9 -17.21 -2.62 6.41
C ARG A 9 -16.15 -2.51 5.32
N GLN A 10 -15.01 -1.86 5.62
CA GLN A 10 -13.94 -1.65 4.67
C GLN A 10 -13.50 -3.05 4.28
N ARG A 11 -13.83 -3.44 3.06
CA ARG A 11 -13.34 -4.70 2.54
C ARG A 11 -11.82 -4.56 2.50
N PRO A 12 -11.08 -5.56 3.00
CA PRO A 12 -9.64 -5.55 2.85
C PRO A 12 -9.31 -5.34 1.37
N THR A 13 -8.57 -4.28 1.08
CA THR A 13 -8.19 -3.96 -0.29
C THR A 13 -6.73 -4.33 -0.48
N LEU A 14 -6.41 -4.87 -1.65
CA LEU A 14 -5.06 -5.28 -2.00
C LEU A 14 -4.31 -4.06 -2.56
N TYR A 15 -3.12 -3.80 -2.02
CA TYR A 15 -2.24 -2.75 -2.48
C TYR A 15 -0.94 -3.38 -2.97
N LEU A 16 -0.53 -3.04 -4.18
CA LEU A 16 0.78 -3.42 -4.72
C LEU A 16 1.85 -2.50 -4.14
N VAL A 17 2.97 -3.09 -3.76
CA VAL A 17 4.11 -2.41 -3.17
C VAL A 17 5.32 -2.67 -4.05
N TYR A 18 5.93 -1.59 -4.54
CA TYR A 18 7.19 -1.62 -5.25
C TYR A 18 8.27 -1.06 -4.36
N ALA A 19 9.19 -1.92 -3.90
CA ALA A 19 10.32 -1.54 -3.08
C ALA A 19 11.61 -1.56 -3.91
N THR A 20 12.19 -0.37 -4.13
CA THR A 20 13.44 -0.18 -4.86
C THR A 20 14.60 -0.06 -3.88
N PRO A 21 15.58 -1.00 -3.89
CA PRO A 21 16.74 -0.91 -3.01
C PRO A 21 17.60 0.31 -3.34
N LEU A 22 17.89 1.14 -2.35
CA LEU A 22 18.73 2.33 -2.52
C LEU A 22 20.19 2.00 -2.82
N ALA A 23 20.65 0.81 -2.41
CA ALA A 23 22.00 0.30 -2.71
C ALA A 23 22.17 -0.15 -4.17
N GLY A 24 21.12 -0.04 -4.99
CA GLY A 24 21.05 -0.65 -6.30
C GLY A 24 20.66 -2.12 -6.20
N GLY A 25 19.84 -2.59 -7.14
CA GLY A 25 19.32 -3.94 -7.15
C GLY A 25 17.99 -4.04 -7.88
N PRO A 26 17.47 -5.27 -8.05
CA PRO A 26 16.15 -5.47 -8.63
C PRO A 26 15.06 -4.87 -7.72
N VAL A 27 14.04 -4.30 -8.35
CA VAL A 27 12.82 -3.86 -7.64
C VAL A 27 12.13 -5.10 -7.10
N ILE A 28 11.69 -5.02 -5.84
CA ILE A 28 10.88 -6.05 -5.20
C ILE A 28 9.42 -5.64 -5.41
N GLU A 29 8.66 -6.48 -6.09
CA GLU A 29 7.20 -6.39 -6.19
C GLU A 29 6.58 -7.26 -5.10
N ASP A 30 5.72 -6.67 -4.28
CA ASP A 30 5.00 -7.32 -3.19
C ASP A 30 3.56 -6.80 -3.12
N ALA A 31 2.71 -7.41 -2.29
CA ALA A 31 1.35 -6.97 -2.09
C ALA A 31 0.95 -7.00 -0.61
N VAL A 32 0.31 -5.94 -0.14
CA VAL A 32 -0.20 -5.84 1.22
C VAL A 32 -1.71 -5.64 1.21
N VAL A 33 -2.39 -6.34 2.12
CA VAL A 33 -3.80 -6.10 2.37
C VAL A 33 -3.95 -5.00 3.41
N ALA A 34 -4.73 -3.97 3.12
CA ALA A 34 -4.98 -2.85 4.03
C ALA A 34 -6.40 -2.30 3.85
N SER A 35 -6.87 -1.55 4.84
CA SER A 35 -8.20 -0.92 4.81
C SER A 35 -8.20 0.38 3.99
N ASP A 36 -7.04 1.02 3.91
CA ASP A 36 -6.79 2.27 3.20
C ASP A 36 -5.30 2.40 2.80
N GLU A 37 -4.99 3.44 2.01
CA GLU A 37 -3.64 3.69 1.49
C GLU A 37 -2.63 4.04 2.60
N GLU A 38 -3.04 4.74 3.65
CA GLU A 38 -2.14 5.09 4.75
C GLU A 38 -1.73 3.84 5.54
N GLU A 39 -2.69 2.95 5.81
CA GLU A 39 -2.41 1.66 6.43
C GLU A 39 -1.50 0.81 5.53
N ALA A 40 -1.75 0.78 4.22
CA ALA A 40 -0.89 0.09 3.26
C ALA A 40 0.54 0.64 3.29
N TYR A 41 0.70 1.97 3.28
CA TYR A 41 2.00 2.63 3.36
C TYR A 41 2.73 2.32 4.67
N ARG A 42 2.01 2.33 5.80
CA ARG A 42 2.58 2.01 7.11
C ARG A 42 3.07 0.56 7.17
N ARG A 43 2.29 -0.39 6.65
CA ARG A 43 2.67 -1.80 6.54
C ARG A 43 3.88 -1.97 5.62
N ALA A 44 3.86 -1.35 4.45
CA ALA A 44 4.98 -1.37 3.51
C ALA A 44 6.27 -0.81 4.13
N ARG A 45 6.18 0.27 4.91
CA ARG A 45 7.34 0.86 5.61
C ARG A 45 7.88 0.02 6.77
N ALA A 46 7.04 -0.81 7.38
CA ALA A 46 7.51 -1.78 8.37
C ALA A 46 8.34 -2.91 7.72
N LEU A 47 8.00 -3.31 6.49
CA LEU A 47 8.70 -4.34 5.72
C LEU A 47 9.94 -3.78 5.00
N TYR A 48 9.82 -2.57 4.45
CA TYR A 48 10.82 -1.91 3.61
C TYR A 48 11.21 -0.55 4.21
N PRO A 49 12.18 -0.53 5.14
CA PRO A 49 12.59 0.69 5.84
C PRO A 49 13.18 1.71 4.88
N ARG A 50 12.90 2.99 5.13
CA ARG A 50 13.23 4.11 4.24
C ARG A 50 14.73 4.31 4.05
N GLU A 51 15.53 3.87 5.02
CA GLU A 51 16.98 3.92 4.98
C GLU A 51 17.57 2.97 3.93
N ARG A 52 16.80 1.97 3.48
CA ARG A 52 17.27 0.93 2.54
C ARG A 52 16.45 0.84 1.27
N TYR A 53 15.19 1.26 1.31
CA TYR A 53 14.27 1.13 0.19
C TYR A 53 13.47 2.41 -0.04
N ASP A 54 13.41 2.81 -1.30
CA ASP A 54 12.35 3.68 -1.78
C ASP A 54 11.10 2.84 -2.07
N VAL A 55 9.93 3.27 -1.59
CA VAL A 55 8.71 2.46 -1.62
C VAL A 55 7.60 3.26 -2.27
N THR A 56 6.98 2.65 -3.27
CA THR A 56 5.76 3.15 -3.92
C THR A 56 4.63 2.15 -3.70
N VAL A 57 3.45 2.65 -3.35
CA VAL A 57 2.26 1.82 -3.08
C VAL A 57 1.17 2.23 -4.07
N TYR A 58 0.58 1.24 -4.74
CA TYR A 58 -0.55 1.44 -5.65
C TYR A 58 -1.74 0.63 -5.18
N LEU A 59 -2.92 1.23 -5.23
CA LEU A 59 -4.17 0.51 -5.03
C LEU A 59 -4.36 -0.48 -6.18
N GLN A 60 -4.45 -1.78 -5.88
CA GLN A 60 -4.82 -2.78 -6.88
C GLN A 60 -6.33 -2.75 -7.06
N SER A 61 -6.82 -1.72 -7.75
CA SER A 61 -8.18 -1.72 -8.26
C SER A 61 -8.26 -2.71 -9.40
N ALA A 62 -9.13 -3.71 -9.29
CA ALA A 62 -9.48 -4.60 -10.41
C ALA A 62 -10.39 -3.91 -11.45
N ASP A 63 -10.29 -2.58 -11.58
CA ASP A 63 -11.09 -1.72 -12.45
C ASP A 63 -10.15 -1.17 -13.54
N ASP A 64 -9.57 -2.11 -14.30
CA ASP A 64 -9.04 -1.87 -15.64
C ASP A 64 -10.04 -2.59 -16.57
N ASP A 65 -11.19 -1.92 -16.83
CA ASP A 65 -12.18 -2.29 -17.85
C ASP A 65 -12.15 -1.23 -18.96
#